data_AF-A0AAW7DG84-F1
#
_entry.id   AF-A0AAW7DG84-F1
#
_cell.length_a   1.000
_cell.length_b   1.000
_cell.length_c   1.000
_cell.angle_alpha   90.00
_cell.angle_beta   90.00
_cell.angle_gamma   90.00
#
_symmetry.space_group_name_H-M   'P 1'
#
loop_
_entity.id
_entity.type
_entity.pdbx_description
1 polymer ?
#
loop_
_entity_poly.entity_id
_entity_poly.type
_entity_poly.pdbx_seq_one_letter_code
_entity_poly.pdbx_strand_id
1 'polypeptide(L)'
;MKKIVLSLLAIFSLVLTACESKKSTENDIISSKSEAPEQPIVMESDIVNGSDSSNSSNSYVILQDDGQQKNVNIDSNEMVVSANNLPVNVQNFLAQNFGNLKLLNAIKEVERNITTYNIQLKDGTKLEFSDNGQWIEVKNGLGKAIPTNFFPEKIKSYLEKNNLKSPIKKIERDKKDGSYEVEFLQSKQTLKFNSHGNFIKID
;
A
#
# COMPACT_ATOMS: atom_id res chain seq x y z
N MET A 1 58.27 -10.74 -12.15
CA MET A 1 58.53 -9.44 -11.46
C MET A 1 59.05 -8.44 -12.49
N LYS A 2 58.21 -7.52 -12.96
CA LYS A 2 58.62 -6.33 -13.73
C LYS A 2 57.90 -5.13 -13.10
N LYS A 3 58.68 -4.15 -12.64
CA LYS A 3 58.25 -2.87 -12.07
C LYS A 3 58.34 -1.77 -13.15
N ILE A 4 57.84 -0.58 -12.80
CA ILE A 4 57.82 0.76 -13.45
C ILE A 4 56.37 1.12 -13.83
N VAL A 5 55.59 1.94 -13.10
CA VAL A 5 55.72 3.23 -12.38
C VAL A 5 55.63 4.47 -13.30
N LEU A 6 54.70 5.37 -12.89
CA LEU A 6 54.54 6.81 -13.15
C LEU A 6 53.74 7.30 -14.39
N SER A 7 52.63 8.01 -14.16
CA SER A 7 52.46 9.43 -14.53
C SER A 7 51.13 10.01 -14.02
N LEU A 8 51.20 11.17 -13.35
CA LEU A 8 50.11 12.02 -12.87
C LEU A 8 49.46 12.82 -14.02
N LEU A 9 48.21 13.31 -13.87
CA LEU A 9 47.86 14.71 -13.48
C LEU A 9 46.39 15.04 -13.88
N ALA A 10 45.77 15.91 -13.06
CA ALA A 10 44.37 16.32 -13.00
C ALA A 10 43.84 17.07 -14.25
N ILE A 11 42.52 17.31 -14.31
CA ILE A 11 41.94 18.66 -14.30
C ILE A 11 40.45 18.60 -13.88
N PHE A 12 40.16 19.44 -12.90
CA PHE A 12 38.86 19.78 -12.32
C PHE A 12 38.15 20.77 -13.26
N SER A 13 36.85 20.61 -13.51
CA SER A 13 36.03 21.69 -14.08
C SER A 13 34.64 21.64 -13.47
N LEU A 14 34.50 22.44 -12.41
CA LEU A 14 33.25 22.87 -11.83
C LEU A 14 32.79 24.10 -12.64
N VAL A 15 31.61 24.05 -13.23
CA VAL A 15 30.91 25.27 -13.68
C VAL A 15 29.50 25.21 -13.12
N LEU A 16 29.32 25.93 -12.00
CA LEU A 16 28.03 26.42 -11.54
C LEU A 16 27.83 27.80 -12.18
N THR A 17 26.70 28.02 -12.84
CA THR A 17 26.24 29.37 -13.16
C THR A 17 24.85 29.53 -12.56
N ALA A 18 24.82 30.16 -11.39
CA ALA A 18 23.65 30.84 -10.87
C ALA A 18 23.62 32.24 -11.50
N CYS A 19 22.45 32.69 -11.94
CA CYS A 19 22.21 34.08 -12.32
C CYS A 19 21.12 34.64 -11.41
N GLU A 20 21.50 35.59 -10.56
CA GLU A 20 20.60 36.38 -9.74
C GLU A 20 20.10 37.63 -10.47
N SER A 21 18.81 37.89 -10.29
CA SER A 21 18.17 39.18 -9.93
C SER A 21 18.71 40.49 -10.53
N LYS A 22 17.82 41.22 -11.22
CA LYS A 22 17.80 42.69 -11.24
C LYS A 22 16.39 43.24 -10.96
N LYS A 23 16.42 44.42 -10.37
CA LYS A 23 15.49 45.05 -9.43
C LYS A 23 14.66 46.19 -10.09
N SER A 24 13.43 46.32 -9.59
CA SER A 24 12.44 47.45 -9.52
C SER A 24 12.57 48.72 -10.38
N THR A 25 11.42 49.29 -10.78
CA THR A 25 10.91 50.67 -10.49
C THR A 25 9.41 50.71 -10.91
N GLU A 26 8.41 50.86 -10.00
CA GLU A 26 7.57 52.07 -9.69
C GLU A 26 7.13 52.89 -10.93
N ASN A 27 5.92 53.45 -11.10
CA ASN A 27 4.65 53.60 -10.37
C ASN A 27 3.60 54.02 -11.42
N ASP A 28 2.31 53.72 -11.23
CA ASP A 28 1.26 54.75 -11.23
C ASP A 28 -0.13 54.19 -10.90
N ILE A 29 -0.78 54.92 -10.01
CA ILE A 29 -2.07 54.68 -9.38
C ILE A 29 -3.14 55.43 -10.18
N ILE A 30 -4.21 54.75 -10.61
CA ILE A 30 -5.50 55.40 -10.88
C ILE A 30 -6.60 54.62 -10.17
N SER A 31 -7.33 55.36 -9.33
CA SER A 31 -8.47 54.96 -8.52
C SER A 31 -9.77 55.29 -9.28
N SER A 32 -10.67 54.31 -9.43
CA SER A 32 -12.12 54.55 -9.50
C SER A 32 -12.96 53.27 -9.29
N LYS A 33 -13.45 53.17 -8.06
CA LYS A 33 -14.68 52.60 -7.49
C LYS A 33 -15.80 52.00 -8.41
N SER A 34 -16.22 50.79 -7.99
CA SER A 34 -17.55 50.13 -7.94
C SER A 34 -18.51 50.08 -9.13
N GLU A 35 -18.93 48.85 -9.45
CA GLU A 35 -20.35 48.45 -9.47
C GLU A 35 -20.45 46.91 -9.34
N ALA A 36 -21.32 46.42 -8.45
CA ALA A 36 -21.71 45.02 -8.35
C ALA A 36 -22.96 44.77 -9.21
N PRO A 37 -23.23 43.51 -9.59
CA PRO A 37 -24.62 43.07 -9.44
C PRO A 37 -24.75 41.70 -8.77
N GLU A 38 -25.91 41.58 -8.15
CA GLU A 38 -26.42 40.58 -7.22
C GLU A 38 -26.46 39.14 -7.75
N GLN A 39 -26.45 38.23 -6.79
CA GLN A 39 -26.69 36.81 -6.94
C GLN A 39 -28.16 36.50 -7.27
N PRO A 40 -28.43 35.31 -7.83
CA PRO A 40 -29.62 34.55 -7.48
C PRO A 40 -29.29 33.40 -6.51
N ILE A 41 -30.24 33.23 -5.60
CA ILE A 41 -30.29 32.42 -4.39
C ILE A 41 -30.77 30.99 -4.69
N VAL A 42 -30.03 30.00 -4.15
CA VAL A 42 -30.45 28.70 -3.57
C VAL A 42 -30.95 27.59 -4.51
N MET A 43 -30.29 26.41 -4.42
CA MET A 43 -30.85 25.20 -3.81
C MET A 43 -29.71 24.26 -3.40
N GLU A 44 -29.36 24.35 -2.11
CA GLU A 44 -28.75 23.27 -1.35
C GLU A 44 -29.84 22.23 -1.09
N SER A 45 -29.78 21.09 -1.76
CA SER A 45 -30.51 19.89 -1.34
C SER A 45 -29.85 18.66 -1.94
N ASP A 46 -29.35 17.84 -1.02
CA ASP A 46 -29.31 16.39 -1.10
C ASP A 46 -28.09 15.78 -1.79
N ILE A 47 -27.05 15.66 -0.96
CA ILE A 47 -26.41 14.37 -0.68
C ILE A 47 -27.47 13.27 -0.74
N VAL A 48 -27.70 12.69 -1.93
CA VAL A 48 -28.35 11.39 -2.04
C VAL A 48 -27.31 10.36 -1.62
N ASN A 49 -27.23 10.23 -0.30
CA ASN A 49 -27.43 8.98 0.41
C ASN A 49 -26.99 7.77 -0.42
N GLY A 50 -25.67 7.54 -0.43
CA GLY A 50 -25.13 6.21 -0.71
C GLY A 50 -25.59 5.30 0.40
N SER A 51 -26.85 4.89 0.30
CA SER A 51 -27.57 3.96 1.16
C SER A 51 -26.97 3.86 2.56
N ASP A 52 -27.50 4.67 3.47
CA ASP A 52 -27.96 4.11 4.74
C ASP A 52 -28.89 2.94 4.42
N SER A 53 -28.25 1.82 4.16
CA SER A 53 -28.81 0.51 4.12
C SER A 53 -28.15 -0.18 5.29
N SER A 54 -28.73 0.05 6.45
CA SER A 54 -29.09 -1.03 7.36
C SER A 54 -29.88 -2.12 6.62
N ASN A 55 -29.33 -2.67 5.53
CA ASN A 55 -29.66 -4.04 5.16
C ASN A 55 -28.93 -4.85 6.19
N SER A 56 -29.72 -5.38 7.12
CA SER A 56 -29.44 -6.62 7.83
C SER A 56 -29.22 -7.75 6.83
N SER A 57 -28.15 -7.67 6.05
CA SER A 57 -27.48 -8.85 5.54
C SER A 57 -26.43 -9.14 6.60
N ASN A 58 -26.70 -10.13 7.45
CA ASN A 58 -25.74 -10.63 8.43
C ASN A 58 -24.61 -11.40 7.72
N SER A 59 -24.15 -10.91 6.57
CA SER A 59 -23.23 -11.56 5.66
C SER A 59 -22.47 -10.57 4.78
N TYR A 60 -21.33 -11.02 4.26
CA TYR A 60 -20.50 -10.30 3.29
C TYR A 60 -20.04 -11.24 2.18
N VAL A 61 -19.64 -10.68 1.05
CA VAL A 61 -19.15 -11.44 -0.12
C VAL A 61 -17.64 -11.59 -0.05
N ILE A 62 -17.14 -12.81 -0.22
CA ILE A 62 -15.73 -13.11 -0.49
C ILE A 62 -15.56 -13.61 -1.92
N LEU A 63 -14.33 -13.48 -2.43
CA LEU A 63 -13.85 -14.16 -3.62
C LEU A 63 -12.98 -15.35 -3.21
N GLN A 64 -13.43 -16.56 -3.52
CA GLN A 64 -12.66 -17.78 -3.27
C GLN A 64 -11.47 -17.88 -4.24
N ASP A 65 -10.51 -18.75 -3.91
CA ASP A 65 -9.28 -18.91 -4.70
C ASP A 65 -9.54 -19.53 -6.09
N ASP A 66 -10.68 -20.20 -6.28
CA ASP A 66 -11.18 -20.67 -7.57
C ASP A 66 -11.90 -19.58 -8.40
N GLY A 67 -11.97 -18.34 -7.87
CA GLY A 67 -12.64 -17.22 -8.52
C GLY A 67 -14.15 -17.14 -8.28
N GLN A 68 -14.74 -18.09 -7.54
CA GLN A 68 -16.17 -18.05 -7.23
C GLN A 68 -16.46 -17.08 -6.08
N GLN A 69 -17.56 -16.33 -6.19
CA GLN A 69 -18.04 -15.53 -5.07
C GLN A 69 -18.80 -16.41 -4.07
N LYS A 70 -18.68 -16.08 -2.78
CA LYS A 70 -19.43 -16.73 -1.70
C LYS A 70 -19.93 -15.70 -0.71
N ASN A 71 -21.19 -15.85 -0.30
CA ASN A 71 -21.72 -15.15 0.87
C ASN A 71 -21.26 -15.88 2.14
N VAL A 72 -20.67 -15.14 3.06
CA VAL A 72 -20.20 -15.61 4.36
C VAL A 72 -21.00 -14.88 5.42
N ASN A 73 -21.53 -15.61 6.41
CA ASN A 73 -22.23 -14.98 7.52
C ASN A 73 -21.21 -14.27 8.43
N ILE A 74 -21.61 -13.12 8.97
CA ILE A 74 -20.81 -12.36 9.93
C ILE A 74 -20.87 -13.09 11.27
N ASP A 75 -19.70 -13.43 11.80
CA ASP A 75 -19.57 -14.03 13.13
C ASP A 75 -19.70 -12.97 14.23
N SER A 76 -19.96 -13.38 15.47
CA SER A 76 -20.20 -12.45 16.59
C SER A 76 -18.99 -11.61 16.98
N ASN A 77 -17.79 -12.02 16.57
CA ASN A 77 -16.52 -11.32 16.76
C ASN A 77 -16.11 -10.50 15.52
N GLU A 78 -16.92 -10.47 14.46
CA GLU A 78 -16.64 -9.78 13.20
C GLU A 78 -17.50 -8.52 13.02
N MET A 79 -16.95 -7.56 12.29
CA MET A 79 -17.66 -6.35 11.88
C MET A 79 -17.20 -5.95 10.48
N VAL A 80 -18.15 -5.71 9.57
CA VAL A 80 -17.85 -5.13 8.27
C VAL A 80 -17.45 -3.67 8.44
N VAL A 81 -16.32 -3.28 7.86
CA VAL A 81 -15.75 -1.93 7.95
C VAL A 81 -15.70 -1.32 6.55
N SER A 82 -16.12 -0.05 6.42
CA SER A 82 -15.97 0.68 5.17
C SER A 82 -14.51 1.13 4.95
N ALA A 83 -14.12 1.40 3.71
CA ALA A 83 -12.75 1.83 3.39
C ALA A 83 -12.29 3.05 4.22
N ASN A 84 -13.19 4.00 4.46
CA ASN A 84 -12.91 5.23 5.21
C ASN A 84 -12.76 5.00 6.73
N ASN A 85 -13.29 3.87 7.23
CA ASN A 85 -13.25 3.49 8.65
C ASN A 85 -12.10 2.53 8.97
N LEU A 86 -11.28 2.15 7.99
CA LEU A 86 -10.04 1.42 8.23
C LEU A 86 -9.01 2.30 8.95
N PRO A 87 -8.06 1.73 9.70
CA PRO A 87 -6.95 2.51 10.25
C PRO A 87 -6.20 3.27 9.14
N VAL A 88 -5.79 4.51 9.41
CA VAL A 88 -5.12 5.38 8.42
C VAL A 88 -3.89 4.71 7.79
N ASN A 89 -3.12 3.94 8.58
CA ASN A 89 -1.96 3.19 8.09
C ASN A 89 -2.35 2.14 7.03
N VAL A 90 -3.50 1.48 7.21
CA VAL A 90 -4.03 0.50 6.25
C VAL A 90 -4.49 1.20 4.98
N GLN A 91 -5.22 2.31 5.10
CA GLN A 91 -5.64 3.12 3.96
C GLN A 91 -4.44 3.57 3.11
N ASN A 92 -3.39 4.08 3.76
CA ASN A 92 -2.14 4.50 3.11
C ASN A 92 -1.43 3.33 2.43
N PHE A 93 -1.34 2.17 3.10
CA PHE A 93 -0.71 0.99 2.54
C PHE A 93 -1.42 0.53 1.26
N LEU A 94 -2.75 0.49 1.27
CA LEU A 94 -3.55 0.12 0.10
C LEU A 94 -3.33 1.11 -1.06
N ALA A 95 -3.40 2.42 -0.78
CA ALA A 95 -3.19 3.44 -1.81
C ALA A 95 -1.79 3.36 -2.44
N GLN A 96 -0.75 3.16 -1.63
CA GLN A 96 0.64 3.14 -2.10
C GLN A 96 0.99 1.88 -2.90
N ASN A 97 0.43 0.72 -2.53
CA ASN A 97 0.86 -0.57 -3.10
C ASN A 97 -0.14 -1.15 -4.11
N PHE A 98 -1.41 -0.79 -4.01
CA PHE A 98 -2.50 -1.35 -4.81
C PHE A 98 -3.26 -0.29 -5.62
N GLY A 99 -2.88 0.99 -5.50
CA GLY A 99 -3.40 2.08 -6.30
C GLY A 99 -4.93 2.21 -6.21
N ASN A 100 -5.60 2.20 -7.36
CA ASN A 100 -7.06 2.38 -7.47
C ASN A 100 -7.85 1.08 -7.32
N LEU A 101 -7.22 -0.04 -6.94
CA LEU A 101 -7.92 -1.31 -6.72
C LEU A 101 -9.01 -1.13 -5.66
N LYS A 102 -10.22 -1.60 -5.99
CA LYS A 102 -11.38 -1.46 -5.12
C LYS A 102 -11.43 -2.57 -4.09
N LEU A 103 -11.85 -2.22 -2.87
CA LEU A 103 -12.25 -3.21 -1.88
C LEU A 103 -13.42 -4.05 -2.40
N LEU A 104 -13.33 -5.35 -2.13
CA LEU A 104 -14.46 -6.26 -2.17
C LEU A 104 -15.12 -6.31 -0.79
N ASN A 105 -14.32 -6.50 0.26
CA ASN A 105 -14.75 -6.44 1.66
C ASN A 105 -13.58 -6.00 2.56
N ALA A 106 -13.92 -5.55 3.77
CA ALA A 106 -12.99 -5.36 4.87
C ALA A 106 -13.70 -5.72 6.17
N ILE A 107 -13.12 -6.63 6.94
CA ILE A 107 -13.68 -7.21 8.16
C ILE A 107 -12.72 -6.90 9.30
N LYS A 108 -13.23 -6.23 10.33
CA LYS A 108 -12.55 -6.16 11.62
C LYS A 108 -12.98 -7.37 12.43
N GLU A 109 -12.02 -8.14 12.91
CA GLU A 109 -12.24 -9.32 13.73
C GLU A 109 -11.56 -9.10 15.10
N VAL A 110 -12.22 -9.52 16.18
CA VAL A 110 -11.69 -9.43 17.55
C VAL A 110 -11.72 -10.81 18.20
N GLU A 111 -10.61 -11.53 18.10
CA GLU A 111 -10.47 -12.87 18.68
C GLU A 111 -9.51 -12.82 19.88
N ARG A 112 -9.96 -13.26 21.06
CA ARG A 112 -9.16 -13.25 22.31
C ARG A 112 -8.46 -11.92 22.61
N ASN A 113 -9.19 -10.81 22.45
CA ASN A 113 -8.69 -9.43 22.59
C ASN A 113 -7.62 -9.01 21.56
N ILE A 114 -7.41 -9.79 20.50
CA ILE A 114 -6.54 -9.44 19.38
C ILE A 114 -7.43 -8.93 18.25
N THR A 115 -7.23 -7.68 17.85
CA THR A 115 -7.92 -7.09 16.70
C THR A 115 -7.10 -7.31 15.43
N THR A 116 -7.75 -7.79 14.38
CA THR A 116 -7.22 -7.90 13.02
C THR A 116 -8.16 -7.23 12.03
N TYR A 117 -7.61 -6.76 10.92
CA TYR A 117 -8.36 -6.29 9.76
C TYR A 117 -8.07 -7.22 8.58
N ASN A 118 -9.06 -8.00 8.18
CA ASN A 118 -9.02 -8.89 7.03
C ASN A 118 -9.65 -8.16 5.83
N ILE A 119 -8.87 -7.93 4.78
CA ILE A 119 -9.28 -7.14 3.62
C ILE A 119 -9.17 -8.01 2.37
N GLN A 120 -10.18 -7.95 1.53
CA GLN A 120 -10.10 -8.51 0.19
C GLN A 120 -10.33 -7.42 -0.86
N LEU A 121 -9.44 -7.36 -1.85
CA LEU A 121 -9.57 -6.53 -3.04
C LEU A 121 -10.28 -7.30 -4.16
N LYS A 122 -10.91 -6.57 -5.08
CA LYS A 122 -11.66 -7.18 -6.20
C LYS A 122 -10.80 -8.01 -7.16
N ASP A 123 -9.48 -7.83 -7.16
CA ASP A 123 -8.55 -8.60 -7.99
C ASP A 123 -8.16 -9.96 -7.37
N GLY A 124 -8.69 -10.28 -6.18
CA GLY A 124 -8.40 -11.49 -5.43
C GLY A 124 -7.29 -11.37 -4.39
N THR A 125 -6.68 -10.19 -4.25
CA THR A 125 -5.68 -9.95 -3.20
C THR A 125 -6.36 -9.95 -1.83
N LYS A 126 -5.82 -10.74 -0.92
CA LYS A 126 -6.21 -10.87 0.48
C LYS A 126 -5.09 -10.28 1.34
N LEU A 127 -5.45 -9.41 2.27
CA LEU A 127 -4.52 -8.75 3.18
C LEU A 127 -5.01 -8.90 4.61
N GLU A 128 -4.08 -9.09 5.53
CA GLU A 128 -4.34 -9.09 6.96
C GLU A 128 -3.49 -8.02 7.63
N PHE A 129 -4.08 -7.23 8.52
CA PHE A 129 -3.39 -6.21 9.30
C PHE A 129 -3.67 -6.37 10.78
N SER A 130 -2.70 -6.04 11.62
CA SER A 130 -2.91 -5.91 13.06
C SER A 130 -3.70 -4.64 13.38
N ASP A 131 -4.16 -4.53 14.63
CA ASP A 131 -4.81 -3.34 15.20
C ASP A 131 -4.18 -2.00 14.79
N ASN A 132 -2.85 -1.87 14.92
CA ASN A 132 -2.10 -0.67 14.59
C ASN A 132 -1.86 -0.44 13.07
N GLY A 133 -2.45 -1.29 12.22
CA GLY A 133 -2.35 -1.20 10.77
C GLY A 133 -1.02 -1.67 10.17
N GLN A 134 -0.23 -2.46 10.89
CA GLN A 134 0.92 -3.16 10.30
C GLN A 134 0.42 -4.40 9.56
N TRP A 135 0.92 -4.64 8.35
CA TRP A 135 0.54 -5.83 7.59
C TRP A 135 1.11 -7.09 8.27
N ILE A 136 0.32 -8.16 8.25
CA ILE A 136 0.66 -9.50 8.70
C ILE A 136 0.83 -10.39 7.48
N GLU A 137 -0.16 -10.40 6.59
CA GLU A 137 -0.14 -11.22 5.37
C GLU A 137 -0.59 -10.39 4.18
N VAL A 138 0.06 -10.62 3.04
CA VAL A 138 -0.44 -10.20 1.72
C VAL A 138 -0.32 -11.40 0.79
N LYS A 139 -1.43 -11.85 0.21
CA LYS A 139 -1.45 -12.94 -0.78
C LYS A 139 -2.45 -12.65 -1.89
N ASN A 140 -2.21 -13.18 -3.08
CA ASN A 140 -3.24 -13.19 -4.13
C ASN A 140 -3.86 -14.58 -4.26
N GLY A 141 -5.17 -14.66 -3.99
CA GLY A 141 -5.93 -15.92 -4.03
C GLY A 141 -6.16 -16.48 -5.43
N LEU A 142 -6.14 -15.62 -6.46
CA LEU A 142 -6.42 -16.00 -7.86
C LEU A 142 -5.17 -16.32 -8.67
N GLY A 143 -4.03 -16.57 -8.00
CA GLY A 143 -2.80 -16.94 -8.68
C GLY A 143 -2.14 -15.81 -9.47
N LYS A 144 -2.25 -14.57 -9.00
CA LYS A 144 -1.50 -13.42 -9.54
C LYS A 144 -0.31 -13.07 -8.66
N ALA A 145 0.63 -12.29 -9.20
CA ALA A 145 1.75 -11.77 -8.44
C ALA A 145 1.31 -10.60 -7.55
N ILE A 146 1.86 -10.50 -6.35
CA ILE A 146 1.70 -9.33 -5.47
C ILE A 146 2.81 -8.30 -5.72
N PRO A 147 2.57 -7.00 -5.48
CA PRO A 147 3.63 -5.99 -5.50
C PRO A 147 4.67 -6.30 -4.41
N THR A 148 5.94 -5.98 -4.66
CA THR A 148 7.05 -6.25 -3.72
C THR A 148 7.62 -5.00 -3.07
N ASN A 149 7.13 -3.80 -3.43
CA ASN A 149 7.68 -2.52 -2.98
C ASN A 149 7.71 -2.38 -1.44
N PHE A 150 6.70 -2.92 -0.75
CA PHE A 150 6.55 -2.87 0.69
C PHE A 150 7.39 -3.90 1.46
N PHE A 151 8.11 -4.79 0.77
CA PHE A 151 8.90 -5.83 1.43
C PHE A 151 10.05 -5.19 2.22
N PRO A 152 10.46 -5.79 3.36
CA PRO A 152 11.68 -5.37 4.06
C PRO A 152 12.89 -5.35 3.11
N GLU A 153 13.71 -4.30 3.18
CA GLU A 153 14.84 -4.08 2.25
C GLU A 153 15.78 -5.29 2.16
N LYS A 154 16.10 -5.93 3.29
CA LYS A 154 16.96 -7.12 3.30
C LYS A 154 16.39 -8.31 2.53
N ILE A 155 15.06 -8.47 2.52
CA ILE A 155 14.40 -9.52 1.74
C ILE A 155 14.48 -9.18 0.25
N LYS A 156 14.21 -7.93 -0.13
CA LYS A 156 14.38 -7.47 -1.53
C LYS A 156 15.80 -7.69 -2.02
N SER A 157 16.80 -7.25 -1.24
CA SER A 157 18.21 -7.47 -1.57
C SER A 157 18.59 -8.95 -1.66
N TYR A 158 18.02 -9.81 -0.81
CA TYR A 158 18.26 -11.24 -0.88
C TYR A 158 17.70 -11.84 -2.18
N LEU A 159 16.47 -11.49 -2.56
CA LEU A 159 15.85 -11.96 -3.81
C LEU A 159 16.67 -11.53 -5.03
N GLU A 160 17.09 -10.27 -5.08
CA GLU A 160 17.93 -9.73 -6.16
C GLU A 160 19.29 -10.41 -6.25
N LYS A 161 20.02 -10.49 -5.12
CA LYS A 161 21.37 -11.06 -5.06
C LYS A 161 21.40 -12.53 -5.48
N ASN A 162 20.34 -13.28 -5.20
CA ASN A 162 20.24 -14.70 -5.54
C ASN A 162 19.53 -14.94 -6.89
N ASN A 163 19.27 -13.89 -7.68
CA ASN A 163 18.55 -13.96 -8.96
C ASN A 163 17.17 -14.63 -8.87
N LEU A 164 16.49 -14.49 -7.74
CA LEU A 164 15.16 -15.05 -7.50
C LEU A 164 14.07 -14.09 -8.01
N LYS A 165 13.98 -14.01 -9.35
CA LYS A 165 13.06 -13.10 -10.07
C LYS A 165 11.67 -13.67 -10.31
N SER A 166 11.40 -14.89 -9.81
CA SER A 166 10.10 -15.53 -9.94
C SER A 166 9.01 -14.68 -9.27
N PRO A 167 7.81 -14.56 -9.87
CA PRO A 167 6.72 -13.78 -9.27
C PRO A 167 6.36 -14.30 -7.89
N ILE A 168 6.08 -13.38 -6.96
CA ILE A 168 5.73 -13.70 -5.58
C ILE A 168 4.22 -13.75 -5.44
N LYS A 169 3.69 -14.79 -4.79
CA LYS A 169 2.26 -14.96 -4.54
C LYS A 169 1.85 -14.49 -3.16
N LYS A 170 2.71 -14.69 -2.16
CA LYS A 170 2.43 -14.41 -0.76
C LYS A 170 3.68 -13.93 -0.03
N ILE A 171 3.47 -13.00 0.89
CA ILE A 171 4.39 -12.72 2.00
C ILE A 171 3.58 -12.71 3.31
N GLU A 172 4.14 -13.33 4.35
CA GLU A 172 3.56 -13.33 5.70
C GLU A 172 4.64 -13.00 6.73
N ARG A 173 4.24 -12.30 7.79
CA ARG A 173 5.03 -12.06 9.00
C ARG A 173 4.40 -12.83 10.17
N ASP A 174 5.13 -13.80 10.71
CA ASP A 174 4.69 -14.59 11.85
C ASP A 174 4.44 -13.68 13.07
N LYS A 175 3.26 -13.81 13.67
CA LYS A 175 2.84 -12.96 14.80
C LYS A 175 3.61 -13.22 16.10
N LYS A 176 4.23 -14.40 16.25
CA LYS A 176 4.90 -14.83 17.48
C LYS A 176 6.36 -14.43 17.49
N ASP A 177 7.10 -14.74 16.43
CA ASP A 177 8.55 -14.49 16.36
C ASP A 177 8.95 -13.38 15.38
N GLY A 178 7.99 -12.87 14.59
CA GLY A 178 8.21 -11.81 13.61
C GLY A 178 8.96 -12.26 12.37
N SER A 179 9.22 -13.56 12.19
CA SER A 179 9.84 -14.13 10.99
C SER A 179 8.99 -13.88 9.75
N TYR A 180 9.62 -13.91 8.57
CA TYR A 180 8.93 -13.72 7.30
C TYR A 180 8.94 -15.00 6.48
N GLU A 181 7.84 -15.27 5.79
CA GLU A 181 7.72 -16.32 4.80
C GLU A 181 7.30 -15.71 3.45
N VAL A 182 8.03 -16.06 2.39
CA VAL A 182 7.81 -15.55 1.03
C VAL A 182 7.59 -16.73 0.10
N GLU A 183 6.39 -16.86 -0.47
CA GLU A 183 5.99 -17.96 -1.37
C GLU A 183 6.03 -17.50 -2.83
N PHE A 184 6.74 -18.26 -3.67
CA PHE A 184 6.74 -18.05 -5.11
C PHE A 184 5.47 -18.57 -5.78
N LEU A 185 4.95 -17.80 -6.73
CA LEU A 185 3.71 -18.10 -7.43
C LEU A 185 3.76 -19.40 -8.23
N GLN A 186 4.87 -19.67 -8.92
CA GLN A 186 4.95 -20.76 -9.90
C GLN A 186 5.29 -22.11 -9.26
N SER A 187 6.13 -22.12 -8.23
CA SER A 187 6.67 -23.35 -7.63
C SER A 187 6.09 -23.68 -6.26
N LYS A 188 5.35 -22.78 -5.63
CA LYS A 188 4.94 -22.85 -4.20
C LYS A 188 6.11 -22.98 -3.21
N GLN A 189 7.34 -22.86 -3.70
CA GLN A 189 8.54 -22.84 -2.88
C GLN A 189 8.48 -21.64 -1.95
N THR A 190 8.89 -21.84 -0.69
CA THR A 190 8.82 -20.81 0.34
C THR A 190 10.20 -20.49 0.87
N LEU A 191 10.53 -19.21 0.96
CA LEU A 191 11.74 -18.73 1.63
C LEU A 191 11.37 -18.24 3.03
N LYS A 192 12.12 -18.69 4.03
CA LYS A 192 11.97 -18.23 5.42
C LYS A 192 13.09 -17.28 5.81
N PHE A 193 12.75 -16.19 6.46
CA PHE A 193 13.67 -15.17 6.99
C PHE A 193 13.39 -14.93 8.47
N ASN A 194 14.40 -14.57 9.25
CA ASN A 194 14.18 -14.15 10.63
C ASN A 194 13.55 -12.75 10.70
N SER A 195 13.19 -12.30 11.90
CA SER A 195 12.55 -11.00 12.13
C SER A 195 13.36 -9.78 11.70
N HIS A 196 14.67 -9.95 11.50
CA HIS A 196 15.57 -8.94 10.97
C HIS A 196 15.76 -9.06 9.44
N GLY A 197 14.96 -9.88 8.75
CA GLY A 197 15.00 -10.08 7.30
C GLY A 197 16.20 -10.89 6.79
N ASN A 198 16.95 -11.57 7.66
CA ASN A 198 18.05 -12.43 7.22
C ASN A 198 17.51 -13.81 6.86
N PHE A 199 17.94 -14.36 5.72
CA PHE A 199 17.53 -15.67 5.25
C PHE A 199 17.87 -16.78 6.25
N ILE A 200 16.94 -17.73 6.42
CA ILE A 200 17.09 -18.92 7.26
C ILE A 200 17.16 -20.16 6.38
N LYS A 201 16.11 -20.43 5.61
CA LYS A 201 15.96 -21.67 4.85
C LYS A 201 14.96 -21.54 3.69
N ILE A 202 14.94 -22.57 2.86
CA ILE A 202 13.98 -22.79 1.80
C ILE A 202 13.19 -24.06 2.13
N ASP A 203 11.88 -24.01 1.95
CA ASP A 203 10.94 -25.12 2.11
C ASP A 203 10.27 -25.48 0.77
#